data_AF-A0A955R8B1-F1
#
_entry.id   AF-A0A955R8B1-F1
#
_cell.length_a   1.000
_cell.length_b   1.000
_cell.length_c   1.000
_cell.angle_alpha   90.00
_cell.angle_beta   90.00
_cell.angle_gamma   90.00
#
_symmetry.space_group_name_H-M   'P 1'
#
loop_
_entity.id
_entity.type
_entity.pdbx_description
1 polymer ?
#
loop_
_entity_poly.entity_id
_entity_poly.type
_entity_poly.pdbx_seq_one_letter_code
_entity_poly.pdbx_strand_id
1 'polypeptide(L)'
;MRPEEVDDATAGRLLGDFESFCTERGLPFERHLTLTPPDDTTLFCIAGMQRYKRLFRDPGHRGTLGNVQRCLRLDDLDELGDGLHWLSFDMLGLFSFREWSVERTITFWWEWLDRIGVRPDVVTVHPSRREWGRWHERPSVEVRTDDDCSWGDGGITGFCTELFVDGLEIGNIVNPLGTCIDVGFGLDRLCLVLGEPPPSPDEALREAVVRLLDSGYLPSNKRQGYVLRRLLRLMVRRGAGLDHPVWEDERRRQERTRDRYHQLLPHHPDRSPEWWWETHGIDVSDVTSGSGTAPNHRRTTP
;
A
#
# COMPACT_ATOMS: atom_id res chain seq x y z
N MET A 1 -7.25 29.77 9.93
CA MET A 1 -8.28 29.00 9.20
C MET A 1 -7.66 27.66 8.87
N ARG A 2 -8.16 26.58 9.50
CA ARG A 2 -7.76 25.21 9.14
C ARG A 2 -8.38 24.92 7.77
N PRO A 3 -7.68 24.22 6.85
CA PRO A 3 -8.35 23.69 5.68
C PRO A 3 -9.35 22.65 6.19
N GLU A 4 -10.63 22.99 6.10
CA GLU A 4 -11.73 22.05 6.20
C GLU A 4 -11.88 21.33 4.84
N GLU A 5 -12.14 20.02 4.95
CA GLU A 5 -12.84 19.16 3.98
C GLU A 5 -12.14 18.81 2.66
N VAL A 6 -11.55 17.61 2.63
CA VAL A 6 -11.53 16.76 1.43
C VAL A 6 -12.44 15.58 1.73
N ASP A 7 -13.50 15.47 0.94
CA ASP A 7 -14.50 14.41 0.96
C ASP A 7 -13.88 13.08 0.51
N ASP A 8 -13.75 12.15 1.45
CA ASP A 8 -13.50 10.72 1.25
C ASP A 8 -14.61 9.97 2.02
N ALA A 9 -15.86 10.25 1.62
CA ALA A 9 -17.06 9.94 2.37
C ALA A 9 -17.08 8.46 2.82
N THR A 10 -16.61 7.56 1.97
CA THR A 10 -16.69 6.11 2.23
C THR A 10 -15.53 5.61 3.09
N ALA A 11 -14.28 5.93 2.77
CA ALA A 11 -13.15 5.45 3.57
C ALA A 11 -13.15 6.04 4.99
N GLY A 12 -13.47 7.33 5.11
CA GLY A 12 -13.60 8.00 6.41
C GLY A 12 -14.71 7.40 7.28
N ARG A 13 -15.87 7.07 6.68
CA ARG A 13 -16.96 6.37 7.38
C ARG A 13 -16.54 4.95 7.80
N LEU A 14 -15.98 4.16 6.88
CA LEU A 14 -15.54 2.79 7.18
C LEU A 14 -14.49 2.75 8.29
N LEU A 15 -13.52 3.68 8.27
CA LEU A 15 -12.54 3.80 9.35
C LEU A 15 -13.20 4.13 10.69
N GLY A 16 -14.10 5.12 10.72
CA GLY A 16 -14.83 5.48 11.93
C GLY A 16 -15.71 4.35 12.46
N ASP A 17 -16.37 3.62 11.57
CA ASP A 17 -17.21 2.49 11.91
C ASP A 17 -16.38 1.30 12.43
N PHE A 18 -15.18 1.04 11.86
CA PHE A 18 -14.29 -0.02 12.35
C PHE A 18 -13.71 0.30 13.73
N GLU A 19 -13.28 1.54 13.94
CA GLU A 19 -12.84 2.03 15.25
C GLU A 19 -13.95 1.89 16.30
N SER A 20 -15.18 2.26 15.94
CA SER A 20 -16.35 2.10 16.79
C SER A 20 -16.62 0.63 17.08
N PHE A 21 -16.55 -0.24 16.07
CA PHE A 21 -16.74 -1.69 16.19
C PHE A 21 -15.72 -2.33 17.15
N CYS A 22 -14.46 -1.88 17.10
CA CYS A 22 -13.41 -2.29 18.03
C CYS A 22 -13.71 -1.82 19.46
N THR A 23 -14.04 -0.53 19.62
CA THR A 23 -14.30 0.10 20.92
C THR A 23 -15.52 -0.50 21.61
N GLU A 24 -16.60 -0.77 20.88
CA GLU A 24 -17.81 -1.45 21.37
C GLU A 24 -17.50 -2.85 21.93
N ARG A 25 -16.44 -3.49 21.45
CA ARG A 25 -15.96 -4.81 21.89
C ARG A 25 -14.84 -4.73 22.95
N GLY A 26 -14.55 -3.53 23.45
CA GLY A 26 -13.52 -3.28 24.45
C GLY A 26 -12.09 -3.40 23.92
N LEU A 27 -11.89 -3.30 22.61
CA LEU A 27 -10.57 -3.31 21.99
C LEU A 27 -10.02 -1.88 21.88
N PRO A 28 -8.82 -1.60 22.40
CA PRO A 28 -8.10 -0.37 22.08
C PRO A 28 -7.93 -0.22 20.58
N PHE A 29 -8.01 1.01 20.08
CA PHE A 29 -7.82 1.33 18.66
C PHE A 29 -6.77 2.42 18.48
N GLU A 30 -5.88 2.25 17.49
CA GLU A 30 -4.82 3.21 17.19
C GLU A 30 -4.86 3.68 15.73
N ARG A 31 -4.69 4.99 15.48
CA ARG A 31 -4.59 5.56 14.14
C ARG A 31 -3.15 5.92 13.80
N HIS A 32 -2.56 5.24 12.81
CA HIS A 32 -1.20 5.49 12.33
C HIS A 32 -1.24 5.95 10.88
N LEU A 33 -1.47 7.25 10.68
CA LEU A 33 -1.71 7.84 9.36
C LEU A 33 -0.47 8.51 8.74
N THR A 34 0.72 8.15 9.23
CA THR A 34 2.00 8.56 8.64
C THR A 34 2.70 7.35 8.03
N LEU A 35 3.51 7.61 7.00
CA LEU A 35 4.32 6.61 6.30
C LEU A 35 5.63 6.28 7.02
N THR A 36 5.84 6.82 8.22
CA THR A 36 7.06 6.64 9.01
C THR A 36 7.18 5.17 9.46
N PRO A 37 8.24 4.46 9.06
CA PRO A 37 8.45 3.09 9.51
C PRO A 37 8.83 3.08 11.00
N PRO A 38 8.51 2.01 11.74
CA PRO A 38 8.84 1.88 13.16
C PRO A 38 10.33 1.63 13.42
N ASP A 39 11.07 1.21 12.40
CA ASP A 39 12.51 0.97 12.45
C ASP A 39 13.16 1.19 11.05
N ASP A 40 14.48 1.07 10.97
CA ASP A 40 15.25 1.31 9.74
C ASP A 40 15.24 0.14 8.74
N THR A 41 14.47 -0.94 8.98
CA THR A 41 14.45 -2.12 8.08
C THR A 41 13.71 -1.86 6.78
N THR A 42 12.86 -0.84 6.74
CA THR A 42 12.07 -0.44 5.56
C THR A 42 12.14 1.07 5.36
N LEU A 43 11.97 1.54 4.11
CA LEU A 43 11.95 2.98 3.82
C LEU A 43 10.66 3.65 4.29
N PHE A 44 9.54 2.93 4.21
CA PHE A 44 8.21 3.36 4.58
C PHE A 44 7.49 2.22 5.29
N CYS A 45 6.43 2.55 6.02
CA CYS A 45 5.55 1.51 6.56
C CYS A 45 4.80 0.81 5.42
N ILE A 46 4.89 -0.52 5.35
CA ILE A 46 4.30 -1.37 4.29
C ILE A 46 3.16 -2.26 4.78
N ALA A 47 3.02 -2.38 6.11
CA ALA A 47 2.01 -3.20 6.77
C ALA A 47 1.78 -2.75 8.23
N GLY A 48 0.57 -2.96 8.74
CA GLY A 48 0.21 -2.63 10.13
C GLY A 48 1.06 -3.35 11.17
N MET A 49 1.50 -4.57 10.89
CA MET A 49 2.21 -5.42 11.85
C MET A 49 3.61 -4.92 12.24
N GLN A 50 4.25 -4.11 11.39
CA GLN A 50 5.67 -3.77 11.54
C GLN A 50 5.97 -3.16 12.91
N ARG A 51 5.03 -2.36 13.45
CA ARG A 51 5.17 -1.66 14.73
C ARG A 51 5.11 -2.61 15.92
N TYR A 52 4.50 -3.77 15.74
CA TYR A 52 4.28 -4.76 16.78
C TYR A 52 5.24 -5.96 16.71
N LYS A 53 6.21 -5.94 15.78
CA LYS A 53 7.23 -7.00 15.60
C LYS A 53 7.90 -7.44 16.90
N ARG A 54 8.10 -6.52 17.85
CA ARG A 54 8.68 -6.83 19.17
C ARG A 54 7.69 -7.59 20.07
N LEU A 55 6.41 -7.22 20.04
CA LEU A 55 5.35 -7.84 20.84
C LEU A 55 5.05 -9.28 20.38
N PHE A 56 5.10 -9.53 19.07
CA PHE A 56 5.02 -10.89 18.53
C PHE A 56 6.12 -11.79 19.09
N ARG A 57 7.34 -11.27 19.26
CA ARG A 57 8.50 -12.04 19.76
C ARG A 57 8.55 -12.15 21.28
N ASP A 58 7.83 -11.32 22.04
CA ASP A 58 7.81 -11.37 23.50
C ASP A 58 6.83 -12.44 24.01
N PRO A 59 7.30 -13.59 24.53
CA PRO A 59 6.41 -14.66 25.00
C PRO A 59 5.57 -14.28 26.24
N GLY A 60 5.97 -13.22 26.97
CA GLY A 60 5.26 -12.71 28.14
C GLY A 60 4.15 -11.72 27.80
N HIS A 61 4.21 -11.08 26.63
CA HIS A 61 3.22 -10.08 26.23
C HIS A 61 1.85 -10.71 25.94
N ARG A 62 0.79 -10.06 26.41
CA ARG A 62 -0.62 -10.37 26.16
C ARG A 62 -1.37 -9.10 25.82
N GLY A 63 -2.35 -9.20 24.94
CA GLY A 63 -3.24 -8.11 24.60
C GLY A 63 -3.81 -8.25 23.20
N THR A 64 -4.89 -7.53 22.95
CA THR A 64 -5.52 -7.43 21.63
C THR A 64 -5.89 -5.98 21.35
N LEU A 65 -5.62 -5.51 20.14
CA LEU A 65 -5.93 -4.14 19.71
C LEU A 65 -6.26 -4.10 18.22
N GLY A 66 -7.04 -3.09 17.82
CA GLY A 66 -7.27 -2.72 16.43
C GLY A 66 -6.41 -1.53 16.02
N ASN A 67 -6.19 -1.34 14.72
CA ASN A 67 -5.61 -0.11 14.19
C ASN A 67 -6.09 0.23 12.78
N VAL A 68 -5.65 1.41 12.33
CA VAL A 68 -5.41 1.68 10.92
C VAL A 68 -3.94 2.06 10.73
N GLN A 69 -3.31 1.56 9.67
CA GLN A 69 -1.95 1.92 9.26
C GLN A 69 -1.94 2.40 7.81
N ARG A 70 -1.39 3.59 7.60
CA ARG A 70 -1.06 4.08 6.26
C ARG A 70 0.17 3.38 5.70
N CYS A 71 0.03 2.78 4.52
CA CYS A 71 1.06 1.99 3.88
C CYS A 71 1.52 2.66 2.57
N LEU A 72 2.78 2.41 2.19
CA LEU A 72 3.30 2.72 0.85
C LEU A 72 4.15 1.55 0.34
N ARG A 73 3.72 0.91 -0.76
CA ARG A 73 4.42 -0.21 -1.40
C ARG A 73 4.98 0.23 -2.74
N LEU A 74 6.31 0.36 -2.82
CA LEU A 74 6.97 0.86 -4.02
C LEU A 74 7.10 -0.17 -5.14
N ASP A 75 6.99 -1.46 -4.82
CA ASP A 75 7.07 -2.54 -5.80
C ASP A 75 5.84 -2.50 -6.74
N ASP A 76 4.69 -2.06 -6.19
CA ASP A 76 3.42 -1.85 -6.87
C ASP A 76 3.42 -0.64 -7.85
N LEU A 77 4.52 0.11 -7.95
CA LEU A 77 4.59 1.35 -8.75
C LEU A 77 4.39 1.09 -10.26
N ASP A 78 4.91 -0.02 -10.77
CA ASP A 78 4.84 -0.35 -12.19
C ASP A 78 3.47 -0.97 -12.58
N GLU A 79 2.66 -1.32 -11.58
CA GLU A 79 1.33 -1.97 -11.72
C GLU A 79 0.17 -0.96 -11.54
N LEU A 80 0.48 0.32 -11.36
CA LEU A 80 -0.54 1.34 -11.12
C LEU A 80 -1.59 1.41 -12.24
N GLY A 81 -2.85 1.33 -11.83
CA GLY A 81 -4.02 1.45 -12.71
C GLY A 81 -4.64 0.12 -13.15
N ASP A 82 -4.14 -1.01 -12.65
CA ASP A 82 -4.76 -2.32 -12.89
C ASP A 82 -5.99 -2.60 -12.01
N GLY A 83 -6.28 -1.71 -11.05
CA GLY A 83 -7.40 -1.83 -10.11
C GLY A 83 -7.16 -2.80 -8.95
N LEU A 84 -5.96 -3.38 -8.85
CA LEU A 84 -5.59 -4.39 -7.84
C LEU A 84 -4.41 -3.95 -6.96
N HIS A 85 -3.54 -3.08 -7.48
CA HIS A 85 -2.35 -2.60 -6.79
C HIS A 85 -2.47 -1.12 -6.39
N TRP A 86 -2.05 -0.81 -5.17
CA TRP A 86 -2.09 0.54 -4.59
C TRP A 86 -0.70 0.94 -4.13
N LEU A 87 -0.18 2.01 -4.73
CA LEU A 87 1.08 2.60 -4.28
C LEU A 87 1.00 3.04 -2.82
N SER A 88 -0.10 3.71 -2.43
CA SER A 88 -0.43 4.02 -1.03
C SER A 88 -1.87 3.65 -0.73
N PHE A 89 -2.11 3.13 0.47
CA PHE A 89 -3.42 2.69 0.94
C PHE A 89 -3.44 2.69 2.46
N ASP A 90 -4.62 2.66 3.06
CA ASP A 90 -4.81 2.53 4.50
C ASP A 90 -5.24 1.09 4.82
N MET A 91 -4.56 0.44 5.77
CA MET A 91 -4.80 -0.95 6.17
C MET A 91 -5.50 -0.98 7.53
N LEU A 92 -6.71 -1.50 7.58
CA LEU A 92 -7.40 -1.82 8.83
C LEU A 92 -6.80 -3.10 9.41
N GLY A 93 -6.39 -3.07 10.68
CA GLY A 93 -5.73 -4.21 11.29
C GLY A 93 -6.29 -4.60 12.65
N LEU A 94 -6.07 -5.86 13.00
CA LEU A 94 -6.31 -6.41 14.33
C LEU A 94 -5.13 -7.31 14.72
N PHE A 95 -4.59 -7.06 15.90
CA PHE A 95 -3.39 -7.72 16.39
C PHE A 95 -3.71 -8.32 17.76
N SER A 96 -3.48 -9.62 17.91
CA SER A 96 -3.64 -10.31 19.19
C SER A 96 -2.39 -11.09 19.53
N PHE A 97 -1.95 -10.97 20.77
CA PHE A 97 -0.73 -11.61 21.26
C PHE A 97 -1.11 -12.67 22.29
N ARG A 98 -1.23 -13.93 21.85
CA ARG A 98 -1.50 -15.09 22.72
C ARG A 98 -2.81 -15.02 23.51
N GLU A 99 -3.80 -14.30 22.99
CA GLU A 99 -5.15 -14.21 23.57
C GLU A 99 -6.24 -14.75 22.64
N TRP A 100 -6.28 -14.29 21.39
CA TRP A 100 -7.32 -14.69 20.44
C TRP A 100 -6.93 -15.94 19.66
N SER A 101 -7.91 -16.80 19.42
CA SER A 101 -7.81 -17.89 18.46
C SER A 101 -8.10 -17.40 17.04
N VAL A 102 -7.68 -18.18 16.04
CA VAL A 102 -8.03 -17.94 14.64
C VAL A 102 -9.54 -17.98 14.43
N GLU A 103 -10.24 -18.93 15.05
CA GLU A 103 -11.71 -19.02 15.05
C GLU A 103 -12.37 -17.73 15.52
N ARG A 104 -11.98 -17.22 16.69
CA ARG A 104 -12.53 -15.97 17.24
C ARG A 104 -12.27 -14.80 16.30
N THR A 105 -11.09 -14.76 15.69
CA THR A 105 -10.67 -13.70 14.76
C THR A 105 -11.52 -13.74 13.49
N ILE A 106 -11.72 -14.92 12.91
CA ILE A 106 -12.57 -15.11 11.74
C ILE A 106 -14.01 -14.66 12.05
N THR A 107 -14.57 -15.06 13.18
CA THR A 107 -15.91 -14.62 13.61
C THR A 107 -15.99 -13.09 13.73
N PHE A 108 -15.01 -12.45 14.36
CA PHE A 108 -14.96 -11.00 14.51
C PHE A 108 -14.97 -10.28 13.15
N TRP A 109 -14.14 -10.72 12.21
CA TRP A 109 -14.05 -10.08 10.90
C TRP A 109 -15.28 -10.34 10.04
N TRP A 110 -15.88 -11.52 10.13
CA TRP A 110 -17.18 -11.78 9.51
C TRP A 110 -18.29 -10.86 10.06
N GLU A 111 -18.39 -10.69 11.38
CA GLU A 111 -19.34 -9.76 11.99
C GLU A 111 -19.11 -8.31 11.52
N TRP A 112 -17.85 -7.92 11.35
CA TRP A 112 -17.50 -6.61 10.84
C TRP A 112 -17.91 -6.44 9.37
N LEU A 113 -17.57 -7.39 8.51
CA LEU A 113 -17.95 -7.38 7.09
C LEU A 113 -19.48 -7.37 6.91
N ASP A 114 -20.20 -8.16 7.71
CA ASP A 114 -21.66 -8.17 7.73
C ASP A 114 -22.24 -6.78 8.11
N ARG A 115 -21.59 -6.05 9.05
CA ARG A 115 -22.01 -4.69 9.46
C ARG A 115 -21.86 -3.67 8.34
N ILE A 116 -20.81 -3.76 7.53
CA ILE A 116 -20.56 -2.84 6.41
C ILE A 116 -21.18 -3.31 5.09
N GLY A 117 -21.86 -4.47 5.09
CA GLY A 117 -22.53 -5.00 3.90
C GLY A 117 -21.58 -5.63 2.86
N VAL A 118 -20.33 -5.92 3.23
CA VAL A 118 -19.36 -6.59 2.35
C VAL A 118 -19.52 -8.10 2.48
N ARG A 119 -19.65 -8.79 1.34
CA ARG A 119 -19.89 -10.24 1.28
C ARG A 119 -18.82 -10.93 0.44
N PRO A 120 -17.76 -11.47 1.06
CA PRO A 120 -16.83 -12.35 0.36
C PRO A 120 -17.56 -13.52 -0.31
N ASP A 121 -17.15 -13.87 -1.52
CA ASP A 121 -17.64 -15.03 -2.28
C ASP A 121 -16.61 -16.19 -2.29
N VAL A 122 -15.33 -15.88 -2.08
CA VAL A 122 -14.26 -16.87 -2.00
C VAL A 122 -13.39 -16.62 -0.76
N VAL A 123 -12.97 -17.71 -0.13
CA VAL A 123 -11.93 -17.72 0.90
C VAL A 123 -10.87 -18.76 0.57
N THR A 124 -9.60 -18.43 0.73
CA THR A 124 -8.50 -19.39 0.62
C THR A 124 -7.95 -19.72 2.00
N VAL A 125 -7.61 -21.00 2.23
CA VAL A 125 -6.90 -21.45 3.43
C VAL A 125 -5.71 -22.31 3.06
N HIS A 126 -4.63 -22.25 3.85
CA HIS A 126 -3.48 -23.12 3.59
C HIS A 126 -3.85 -24.61 3.69
N PRO A 127 -3.35 -25.51 2.82
CA PRO A 127 -3.61 -26.95 2.89
C PRO A 127 -3.28 -27.60 4.25
N SER A 128 -2.29 -27.07 4.97
CA SER A 128 -1.93 -27.49 6.33
C SER A 128 -2.86 -26.96 7.43
N ARG A 129 -3.85 -26.13 7.09
CA ARG A 129 -4.82 -25.48 7.97
C ARG A 129 -6.26 -25.61 7.45
N ARG A 130 -6.57 -26.72 6.76
CA ARG A 130 -7.91 -27.01 6.20
C ARG A 130 -9.02 -26.91 7.24
N GLU A 131 -8.71 -27.17 8.52
CA GLU A 131 -9.67 -27.04 9.61
C GLU A 131 -10.19 -25.62 9.81
N TRP A 132 -9.52 -24.59 9.28
CA TRP A 132 -10.00 -23.21 9.33
C TRP A 132 -11.19 -22.98 8.39
N GLY A 133 -11.30 -23.77 7.33
CA GLY A 133 -12.38 -23.66 6.35
C GLY A 133 -13.77 -23.75 6.97
N ARG A 134 -13.94 -24.58 8.01
CA ARG A 134 -15.23 -24.73 8.73
C ARG A 134 -15.71 -23.43 9.39
N TRP A 135 -14.80 -22.52 9.71
CA TRP A 135 -15.12 -21.23 10.32
C TRP A 135 -15.53 -20.17 9.28
N HIS A 136 -15.33 -20.46 8.00
CA HIS A 136 -15.80 -19.66 6.87
C HIS A 136 -17.05 -20.24 6.19
N GLU A 137 -17.58 -21.37 6.67
CA GLU A 137 -18.77 -22.02 6.08
C GLU A 137 -19.99 -21.08 6.12
N ARG A 138 -20.36 -20.59 4.93
CA ARG A 138 -21.53 -19.75 4.69
C ARG A 138 -22.13 -20.12 3.33
N PRO A 139 -23.46 -20.01 3.11
CA PRO A 139 -24.12 -20.50 1.89
C PRO A 139 -23.58 -19.96 0.55
N SER A 140 -23.01 -18.77 0.55
CA SER A 140 -22.52 -18.06 -0.65
C SER A 140 -20.99 -17.96 -0.71
N VAL A 141 -20.26 -18.72 0.13
CA VAL A 141 -18.80 -18.63 0.23
C VAL A 141 -18.18 -19.94 -0.21
N GLU A 142 -17.35 -19.89 -1.24
CA GLU A 142 -16.51 -21.01 -1.64
C GLU A 142 -15.22 -21.01 -0.83
N VAL A 143 -14.92 -22.13 -0.14
CA VAL A 143 -13.65 -22.32 0.57
C VAL A 143 -12.70 -23.14 -0.29
N ARG A 144 -11.58 -22.54 -0.67
CA ARG A 144 -10.51 -23.14 -1.48
C ARG A 144 -9.27 -23.36 -0.64
N THR A 145 -8.37 -24.23 -1.09
CA THR A 145 -7.03 -24.30 -0.53
C THR A 145 -6.01 -23.66 -1.44
N ASP A 146 -5.04 -22.97 -0.85
CA ASP A 146 -3.97 -22.28 -1.57
C ASP A 146 -2.64 -22.46 -0.83
N ASP A 147 -1.61 -22.94 -1.53
CA ASP A 147 -0.26 -23.12 -0.97
C ASP A 147 0.41 -21.77 -0.65
N ASP A 148 -0.04 -20.68 -1.28
CA ASP A 148 0.46 -19.33 -1.04
C ASP A 148 -0.14 -18.69 0.23
N CYS A 149 -1.07 -19.37 0.92
CA CYS A 149 -1.62 -18.96 2.22
C CYS A 149 -0.61 -19.12 3.38
N SER A 150 0.58 -18.56 3.20
CA SER A 150 1.61 -18.45 4.22
C SER A 150 2.25 -17.08 4.15
N TRP A 151 2.50 -16.48 5.31
CA TRP A 151 3.11 -15.17 5.42
C TRP A 151 4.39 -15.25 6.25
N GLY A 152 5.39 -14.45 5.89
CA GLY A 152 6.59 -14.30 6.71
C GLY A 152 7.45 -13.07 6.42
N ASP A 153 8.09 -12.55 7.46
CA ASP A 153 9.03 -11.41 7.37
C ASP A 153 10.52 -11.83 7.49
N GLY A 154 10.80 -13.12 7.33
CA GLY A 154 12.13 -13.71 7.53
C GLY A 154 12.44 -14.08 8.99
N GLY A 155 11.61 -13.70 9.96
CA GLY A 155 11.75 -14.14 11.36
C GLY A 155 10.44 -14.51 12.05
N ILE A 156 9.31 -13.94 11.65
CA ILE A 156 7.97 -14.32 12.06
C ILE A 156 7.29 -14.94 10.85
N THR A 157 6.75 -16.15 10.99
CA THR A 157 5.98 -16.83 9.95
C THR A 157 4.67 -17.36 10.50
N GLY A 158 3.69 -17.53 9.62
CA GLY A 158 2.39 -18.11 9.97
C GLY A 158 1.62 -18.53 8.72
N PHE A 159 0.67 -19.45 8.91
CA PHE A 159 -0.34 -19.71 7.89
C PHE A 159 -1.40 -18.62 7.93
N CYS A 160 -2.07 -18.42 6.81
CA CYS A 160 -3.11 -17.42 6.70
C CYS A 160 -4.37 -17.92 6.00
N THR A 161 -5.41 -17.08 6.05
CA THR A 161 -6.66 -17.25 5.31
C THR A 161 -7.02 -15.89 4.71
N GLU A 162 -7.35 -15.88 3.43
CA GLU A 162 -7.57 -14.65 2.66
C GLU A 162 -9.01 -14.63 2.15
N LEU A 163 -9.61 -13.45 2.15
CA LEU A 163 -11.01 -13.24 1.81
C LEU A 163 -11.09 -12.41 0.53
N PHE A 164 -11.94 -12.84 -0.41
CA PHE A 164 -12.05 -12.25 -1.74
C PHE A 164 -13.49 -11.85 -2.05
N VAL A 165 -13.63 -10.76 -2.81
CA VAL A 165 -14.88 -10.33 -3.45
C VAL A 165 -14.64 -10.20 -4.95
N ASP A 166 -15.31 -11.00 -5.77
CA ASP A 166 -15.20 -10.99 -7.24
C ASP A 166 -13.74 -11.08 -7.74
N GLY A 167 -12.91 -11.85 -7.04
CA GLY A 167 -11.48 -12.03 -7.34
C GLY A 167 -10.54 -10.96 -6.75
N LEU A 168 -11.07 -9.91 -6.12
CA LEU A 168 -10.27 -8.93 -5.36
C LEU A 168 -10.08 -9.40 -3.92
N GLU A 169 -8.83 -9.61 -3.50
CA GLU A 169 -8.50 -9.90 -2.09
C GLU A 169 -8.79 -8.67 -1.22
N ILE A 170 -9.75 -8.75 -0.30
CA ILE A 170 -10.11 -7.61 0.57
C ILE A 170 -9.37 -7.61 1.91
N GLY A 171 -8.86 -8.77 2.34
CA GLY A 171 -8.11 -8.89 3.58
C GLY A 171 -7.60 -10.28 3.89
N ASN A 172 -6.65 -10.31 4.81
CA ASN A 172 -5.87 -11.48 5.17
C ASN A 172 -5.77 -11.63 6.69
N ILE A 173 -6.05 -12.82 7.22
CA ILE A 173 -5.90 -13.20 8.63
C ILE A 173 -4.75 -14.18 8.75
N VAL A 174 -3.65 -13.76 9.38
CA VAL A 174 -2.46 -14.56 9.61
C VAL A 174 -2.41 -15.03 11.07
N ASN A 175 -1.97 -16.27 11.30
CA ASN A 175 -1.66 -16.81 12.62
C ASN A 175 -0.15 -16.93 12.85
N PRO A 176 0.57 -15.81 13.04
CA PRO A 176 2.01 -15.83 13.23
C PRO A 176 2.41 -16.61 14.49
N LEU A 177 3.48 -17.39 14.37
CA LEU A 177 4.06 -18.20 15.44
C LEU A 177 3.07 -19.20 16.06
N GLY A 178 1.94 -19.48 15.40
CA GLY A 178 0.85 -20.33 15.89
C GLY A 178 0.15 -19.82 17.15
N THR A 179 0.51 -18.64 17.65
CA THR A 179 0.08 -18.14 18.97
C THR A 179 -0.34 -16.69 18.95
N CYS A 180 -0.15 -15.98 17.85
CA CYS A 180 -0.55 -14.60 17.69
C CYS A 180 -1.46 -14.45 16.47
N ILE A 181 -2.07 -13.27 16.33
CA ILE A 181 -2.95 -12.89 15.23
C ILE A 181 -2.41 -11.60 14.62
N ASP A 182 -2.33 -11.58 13.30
CA ASP A 182 -2.01 -10.41 12.49
C ASP A 182 -3.04 -10.35 11.35
N VAL A 183 -3.90 -9.35 11.39
CA VAL A 183 -4.93 -9.15 10.35
C VAL A 183 -4.68 -7.84 9.62
N GLY A 184 -4.85 -7.86 8.31
CA GLY A 184 -4.86 -6.67 7.47
C GLY A 184 -5.97 -6.73 6.42
N PHE A 185 -6.89 -5.76 6.45
CA PHE A 185 -7.88 -5.51 5.42
C PHE A 185 -7.56 -4.18 4.72
N GLY A 186 -7.59 -4.16 3.39
CA GLY A 186 -7.34 -2.94 2.62
C GLY A 186 -8.57 -2.03 2.68
N LEU A 187 -8.48 -0.87 3.33
CA LEU A 187 -9.60 0.08 3.43
C LEU A 187 -10.05 0.54 2.03
N ASP A 188 -9.09 0.86 1.17
CA ASP A 188 -9.32 1.31 -0.20
C ASP A 188 -9.98 0.20 -1.05
N ARG A 189 -9.61 -1.07 -0.84
CA ARG A 189 -10.25 -2.22 -1.50
C ARG A 189 -11.70 -2.42 -1.03
N LEU A 190 -11.97 -2.23 0.26
CA LEU A 190 -13.34 -2.26 0.78
C LEU A 190 -14.19 -1.13 0.18
N CYS A 191 -13.61 0.05 -0.05
CA CYS A 191 -14.30 1.15 -0.74
C CYS A 191 -14.69 0.74 -2.17
N LEU A 192 -13.80 0.06 -2.91
CA LEU A 192 -14.13 -0.45 -4.24
C LEU A 192 -15.31 -1.42 -4.23
N VAL A 193 -15.30 -2.36 -3.29
CA VAL A 193 -16.38 -3.34 -3.14
C VAL A 193 -17.73 -2.65 -2.83
N LEU A 194 -17.70 -1.52 -2.14
CA LEU A 194 -18.88 -0.71 -1.85
C LEU A 194 -19.28 0.25 -2.97
N GLY A 195 -18.61 0.16 -4.13
CA GLY A 195 -19.00 0.85 -5.36
C GLY A 195 -18.19 2.11 -5.67
N GLU A 196 -17.15 2.43 -4.89
CA GLU A 196 -16.22 3.49 -5.29
C GLU A 196 -15.41 3.05 -6.52
N PRO A 197 -15.17 3.95 -7.50
CA PRO A 197 -14.35 3.62 -8.64
C PRO A 197 -12.86 3.49 -8.22
N PRO A 198 -12.08 2.63 -8.89
CA PRO A 198 -10.63 2.60 -8.67
C PRO A 198 -9.99 3.92 -9.11
N PRO A 199 -8.95 4.40 -8.41
CA PRO A 199 -8.26 5.62 -8.81
C PRO A 199 -7.54 5.39 -10.15
N SER A 200 -7.50 6.43 -10.98
CA SER A 200 -6.59 6.45 -12.12
C SER A 200 -5.12 6.41 -11.64
N PRO A 201 -4.17 5.98 -12.48
CA PRO A 201 -2.75 6.01 -12.11
C PRO A 201 -2.26 7.40 -11.65
N ASP A 202 -2.82 8.47 -12.23
CA ASP A 202 -2.43 9.84 -11.92
C ASP A 202 -2.99 10.29 -10.55
N GLU A 203 -4.19 9.82 -10.18
CA GLU A 203 -4.76 10.01 -8.84
C GLU A 203 -3.97 9.24 -7.80
N ALA A 204 -3.65 7.96 -8.04
CA ALA A 204 -2.86 7.14 -7.13
C ALA A 204 -1.45 7.73 -6.88
N LEU A 205 -0.81 8.25 -7.94
CA LEU A 205 0.48 8.95 -7.81
C LEU A 205 0.36 10.24 -6.99
N ARG A 206 -0.67 11.05 -7.27
CA ARG A 206 -0.91 12.30 -6.54
C ARG A 206 -1.14 12.02 -5.07
N GLU A 207 -1.97 11.05 -4.77
CA GLU A 207 -2.29 10.63 -3.41
C GLU A 207 -1.03 10.15 -2.67
N ALA A 208 -0.22 9.28 -3.26
CA ALA A 208 1.03 8.84 -2.66
C ALA A 208 1.98 10.00 -2.36
N VAL A 209 2.09 10.98 -3.27
CA VAL A 209 2.90 12.19 -3.07
C VAL A 209 2.36 13.05 -1.93
N VAL A 210 1.04 13.27 -1.88
CA VAL A 210 0.40 14.03 -0.78
C VAL A 210 0.64 13.33 0.56
N ARG A 211 0.41 12.01 0.64
CA ARG A 211 0.64 11.23 1.87
C ARG A 211 2.10 11.25 2.31
N LEU A 212 3.06 11.30 1.39
CA LEU A 212 4.49 11.49 1.70
C LEU A 212 4.77 12.88 2.28
N LEU A 213 4.23 13.93 1.67
CA LEU A 213 4.38 15.30 2.15
C LEU A 213 3.75 15.49 3.54
N ASP A 214 2.53 14.96 3.74
CA ASP A 214 1.82 14.99 5.02
C ASP A 214 2.55 14.21 6.12
N SER A 215 3.29 13.16 5.74
CA SER A 215 4.18 12.43 6.65
C SER A 215 5.48 13.18 6.97
N GLY A 216 5.67 14.39 6.44
CA GLY A 216 6.82 15.26 6.68
C GLY A 216 8.02 15.01 5.77
N TYR A 217 7.88 14.21 4.71
CA TYR A 217 8.97 13.98 3.77
C TYR A 217 9.12 15.12 2.77
N LEU A 218 10.37 15.50 2.51
CA LEU A 218 10.73 16.51 1.50
C LEU A 218 11.64 15.90 0.43
N PRO A 219 11.58 16.40 -0.83
CA PRO A 219 12.44 15.91 -1.90
C PRO A 219 13.93 16.05 -1.55
N SER A 220 14.69 14.98 -1.69
CA SER A 220 16.14 14.96 -1.39
C SER A 220 16.88 13.97 -2.28
N ASN A 221 18.21 13.90 -2.18
CA ASN A 221 19.02 12.96 -2.96
C ASN A 221 19.12 11.57 -2.31
N LYS A 222 18.48 11.33 -1.15
CA LYS A 222 18.71 10.12 -0.35
C LYS A 222 17.39 9.57 0.23
N ARG A 223 17.36 8.25 0.44
CA ARG A 223 16.29 7.51 1.14
C ARG A 223 14.88 7.93 0.68
N GLN A 224 13.99 8.27 1.60
CA GLN A 224 12.59 8.64 1.32
C GLN A 224 12.47 9.89 0.43
N GLY A 225 13.35 10.89 0.62
CA GLY A 225 13.33 12.09 -0.20
C GLY A 225 13.69 11.83 -1.67
N TYR A 226 14.50 10.80 -1.95
CA TYR A 226 14.76 10.36 -3.31
C TYR A 226 13.52 9.73 -3.95
N VAL A 227 12.79 8.91 -3.18
CA VAL A 227 11.53 8.30 -3.64
C VAL A 227 10.50 9.37 -3.97
N LEU A 228 10.27 10.34 -3.08
CA LEU A 228 9.37 11.47 -3.33
C LEU A 228 9.75 12.21 -4.62
N ARG A 229 11.06 12.44 -4.85
CA ARG A 229 11.50 13.05 -6.11
C ARG A 229 11.19 12.18 -7.33
N ARG A 230 11.40 10.86 -7.25
CA ARG A 230 11.09 9.93 -8.34
C ARG A 230 9.60 9.98 -8.70
N LEU A 231 8.72 10.00 -7.70
CA LEU A 231 7.27 10.10 -7.92
C LEU A 231 6.88 11.45 -8.54
N LEU A 232 7.43 12.56 -8.05
CA LEU A 232 7.21 13.88 -8.66
C LEU A 232 7.68 13.93 -10.12
N ARG A 233 8.84 13.37 -10.46
CA ARG A 233 9.29 13.29 -11.86
C ARG A 233 8.37 12.46 -12.73
N LEU A 234 7.92 11.32 -12.22
CA LEU A 234 6.97 10.46 -12.91
C LEU A 234 5.66 11.21 -13.17
N MET A 235 5.12 11.89 -12.16
CA MET A 235 3.96 12.75 -12.33
C MET A 235 4.22 13.83 -13.41
N VAL A 236 5.40 14.48 -13.45
CA VAL A 236 5.72 15.51 -14.47
C VAL A 236 5.67 14.91 -15.87
N ARG A 237 6.24 13.72 -16.06
CA ARG A 237 6.21 13.00 -17.35
C ARG A 237 4.79 12.65 -17.78
N ARG A 238 3.92 12.33 -16.83
CA ARG A 238 2.52 11.97 -17.08
C ARG A 238 1.60 13.18 -17.22
N GLY A 239 2.07 14.38 -16.88
CA GLY A 239 1.22 15.58 -16.83
C GLY A 239 0.26 15.60 -15.63
N ALA A 240 0.49 14.74 -14.63
CA ALA A 240 -0.34 14.63 -13.43
C ALA A 240 -0.03 15.80 -12.47
N GLY A 241 -0.81 16.89 -12.56
CA GLY A 241 -0.63 18.08 -11.74
C GLY A 241 -0.95 17.87 -10.25
N LEU A 242 -0.28 18.64 -9.39
CA LEU A 242 -0.57 18.76 -7.96
C LEU A 242 -0.49 20.23 -7.55
N ASP A 243 -1.50 20.75 -6.86
CA ASP A 243 -1.48 22.11 -6.32
C ASP A 243 -0.61 22.17 -5.05
N HIS A 244 0.71 22.14 -5.21
CA HIS A 244 1.64 22.17 -4.10
C HIS A 244 3.04 22.65 -4.52
N PRO A 245 3.68 23.61 -3.82
CA PRO A 245 4.95 24.23 -4.26
C PRO A 245 6.08 23.28 -4.68
N VAL A 246 6.19 22.11 -4.01
CA VAL A 246 7.16 21.06 -4.34
C VAL A 246 6.98 20.53 -5.77
N TRP A 247 5.73 20.43 -6.25
CA TRP A 247 5.41 20.02 -7.60
C TRP A 247 5.85 21.09 -8.61
N GLU A 248 5.48 22.35 -8.41
CA GLU A 248 5.91 23.47 -9.26
C GLU A 248 7.44 23.57 -9.34
N ASP A 249 8.13 23.34 -8.23
CA ASP A 249 9.60 23.34 -8.18
C ASP A 249 10.22 22.21 -8.98
N GLU A 250 9.68 20.98 -8.88
CA GLU A 250 10.18 19.86 -9.68
C GLU A 250 9.82 20.05 -11.16
N ARG A 251 8.62 20.53 -11.50
CA ARG A 251 8.22 20.87 -12.87
C ARG A 251 9.20 21.87 -13.50
N ARG A 252 9.48 22.98 -12.81
CA ARG A 252 10.48 23.98 -13.25
C ARG A 252 11.88 23.41 -13.36
N ARG A 253 12.26 22.48 -12.48
CA ARG A 253 13.56 21.80 -12.56
C ARG A 253 13.63 20.94 -13.82
N GLN A 254 12.60 20.17 -14.13
CA GLN A 254 12.56 19.33 -15.33
C GLN A 254 12.58 20.16 -16.62
N GLU A 255 11.90 21.30 -16.65
CA GLU A 255 11.98 22.27 -17.75
C GLU A 255 13.42 22.75 -17.99
N ARG A 256 14.10 23.21 -16.94
CA ARG A 256 15.51 23.65 -17.05
C ARG A 256 16.44 22.52 -17.50
N THR A 257 16.22 21.31 -17.02
CA THR A 257 17.00 20.12 -17.43
C THR A 257 16.82 19.83 -18.92
N ARG A 258 15.58 19.89 -19.42
CA ARG A 258 15.27 19.70 -20.84
C ARG A 258 15.90 20.78 -21.72
N ASP A 259 15.81 22.05 -21.32
CA ASP A 259 16.43 23.15 -22.05
C ASP A 259 17.95 22.96 -22.14
N ARG A 260 18.58 22.59 -21.02
CA ARG A 260 20.01 22.28 -20.98
C ARG A 260 20.38 21.09 -21.87
N TYR A 261 19.57 20.03 -21.87
CA TYR A 261 19.79 18.89 -22.76
C TYR A 261 19.79 19.32 -24.23
N HIS A 262 18.76 20.07 -24.67
CA HIS A 262 18.68 20.53 -26.06
C HIS A 262 19.80 21.49 -26.46
N GLN A 263 20.35 22.28 -25.53
CA GLN A 263 21.52 23.13 -25.78
C GLN A 263 22.81 22.32 -25.98
N LEU A 264 22.97 21.23 -25.22
CA LEU A 264 24.17 20.40 -25.24
C LEU A 264 24.13 19.33 -26.34
N LEU A 265 22.95 18.86 -26.73
CA LEU A 265 22.76 17.77 -27.68
C LEU A 265 23.52 17.97 -29.00
N PRO A 266 23.56 19.15 -29.64
CA PRO A 266 24.34 19.36 -30.87
C PRO A 266 25.84 19.15 -30.71
N HIS A 267 26.39 19.34 -29.50
CA HIS A 267 27.81 19.16 -29.19
C HIS A 267 28.14 17.71 -28.80
N HIS A 268 27.13 16.93 -28.44
CA HIS A 268 27.23 15.59 -27.89
C HIS A 268 26.17 14.61 -28.46
N PRO A 269 26.01 14.53 -29.80
CA PRO A 269 24.86 13.84 -30.42
C PRO A 269 24.87 12.32 -30.20
N ASP A 270 26.05 11.71 -30.13
CA ASP A 270 26.21 10.24 -30.08
C ASP A 270 26.48 9.72 -28.66
N ARG A 271 26.22 10.53 -27.63
CA ARG A 271 26.47 10.13 -26.24
C ARG A 271 25.32 9.27 -25.71
N SER A 272 25.68 8.21 -24.99
CA SER A 272 24.71 7.29 -24.40
C SER A 272 23.92 7.94 -23.26
N PRO A 273 22.72 7.43 -22.91
CA PRO A 273 21.98 7.89 -21.74
C PRO A 273 22.79 7.88 -20.44
N GLU A 274 23.66 6.89 -20.26
CA GLU A 274 24.54 6.79 -19.10
C GLU A 274 25.53 7.95 -19.05
N TRP A 275 26.11 8.33 -20.19
CA TRP A 275 27.03 9.47 -20.25
C TRP A 275 26.33 10.78 -19.86
N TRP A 276 25.08 10.99 -20.30
CA TRP A 276 24.26 12.15 -19.94
C TRP A 276 23.97 12.21 -18.44
N TRP A 277 23.69 11.05 -17.84
CA TRP A 277 23.48 10.93 -16.41
C TRP A 277 24.76 11.22 -15.62
N GLU A 278 25.86 10.57 -15.98
CA GLU A 278 27.14 10.70 -15.25
C GLU A 278 27.76 12.10 -15.39
N THR A 279 27.69 12.70 -16.57
CA THR A 279 28.35 13.98 -16.86
C THR A 279 27.50 15.19 -16.50
N HIS A 280 26.19 15.08 -16.70
CA HIS A 280 25.28 16.23 -16.59
C HIS A 280 24.12 16.02 -15.61
N GLY A 281 23.96 14.82 -15.04
CA GLY A 281 22.83 14.47 -14.17
C GLY A 281 21.49 14.46 -14.91
N ILE A 282 21.52 14.28 -16.24
CA ILE A 282 20.34 14.30 -17.09
C ILE A 282 19.90 12.87 -17.35
N ASP A 283 18.72 12.52 -16.84
CA ASP A 283 18.03 11.31 -17.27
C ASP A 283 17.39 11.59 -18.63
N VAL A 284 17.91 10.93 -19.67
CA VAL A 284 17.44 11.16 -21.05
C VAL A 284 15.96 10.80 -21.21
N SER A 285 15.46 9.83 -20.44
CA SER A 285 14.04 9.46 -20.47
C SER A 285 13.14 10.58 -19.97
N ASP A 286 13.61 11.41 -19.03
CA ASP A 286 12.85 12.54 -18.48
C ASP A 286 12.70 13.70 -19.48
N VAL A 287 13.64 13.85 -20.41
CA VAL A 287 13.68 14.99 -21.36
C VAL A 287 13.22 14.65 -22.78
N THR A 288 13.19 13.37 -23.14
CA THR A 288 12.78 12.91 -24.50
C THR A 288 11.32 12.44 -24.59
N SER A 289 10.65 12.19 -23.46
CA SER A 289 9.26 11.68 -23.40
C SER A 289 8.16 12.64 -23.91
N GLY A 290 8.52 13.74 -24.57
CA GLY A 290 7.60 14.71 -25.18
C GLY A 290 7.36 14.51 -26.68
N SER A 291 7.99 13.51 -27.32
CA SER A 291 7.78 13.21 -28.74
C SER A 291 7.48 11.71 -28.92
N GLY A 292 6.21 11.40 -29.17
CA GLY A 292 5.67 10.19 -29.82
C GLY A 292 6.41 8.84 -29.68
N THR A 293 5.67 7.85 -29.17
CA THR A 293 5.93 6.39 -29.22
C THR A 293 7.11 5.87 -28.41
N ALA A 294 6.80 5.16 -27.32
CA ALA A 294 7.76 4.39 -26.55
C ALA A 294 8.31 3.20 -27.37
N PRO A 295 9.64 3.00 -27.47
CA PRO A 295 10.19 1.74 -27.93
C PRO A 295 10.15 0.74 -26.78
N ASN A 296 9.40 -0.34 -26.99
CA ASN A 296 9.34 -1.50 -26.11
C ASN A 296 10.68 -2.26 -26.18
N HIS A 297 11.63 -1.96 -25.29
CA HIS A 297 12.84 -2.76 -25.14
C HIS A 297 12.56 -3.99 -24.25
N ARG A 298 11.82 -4.96 -24.79
CA ARG A 298 11.98 -6.35 -24.37
C ARG A 298 13.41 -6.77 -24.72
N ARG A 299 14.25 -6.97 -23.70
CA ARG A 299 15.43 -7.82 -23.83
C ARG A 299 14.96 -9.28 -23.95
N THR A 300 14.69 -9.70 -25.18
CA THR A 300 14.90 -11.08 -25.62
C THR A 300 16.41 -11.22 -25.82
N THR A 301 17.15 -12.07 -25.10
CA THR A 301 17.48 -13.49 -25.37
C THR A 301 18.94 -13.70 -24.94
N PRO A 302 19.49 -14.93 -24.87
CA PRO A 302 18.87 -16.26 -24.97
C PRO A 302 18.80 -16.99 -23.62
#